data_AF-A0A0R3RJP8-F1
#
_entry.id   AF-A0A0R3RJP8-F1
#
_cell.length_a   1.000
_cell.length_b   1.000
_cell.length_c   1.000
_cell.angle_alpha   90.00
_cell.angle_beta   90.00
_cell.angle_gamma   90.00
#
_symmetry.space_group_name_H-M   'P 1'
#
loop_
_entity.id
_entity.type
_entity.pdbx_description
1 polymer ?
#
loop_
_entity_poly.entity_id
_entity_poly.type
_entity_poly.pdbx_seq_one_letter_code
_entity_poly.pdbx_strand_id
1 'polypeptide(L)'
;MLALSYHIIVLFLILPLSCQEKNKTYKADIRDENHKVTKYVAVTFFTILLIYGITSNTVMAIILCQKKNNQYSREFILIVSQLIISNFMNYIPQVTVVLPEIIQTTNSSYANKAIWINQISSTFYPFAIFAVLHFSFLLTLNRFVALTLPQYSSFFNSGKLYFLIVFVWFSVS
;
A
#
# COMPACT_ATOMS: atom_id res chain seq x y z
N MET A 1 -15.73 -18.12 -6.45
CA MET A 1 -14.71 -17.13 -5.98
C MET A 1 -13.77 -16.66 -7.09
N LEU A 2 -13.25 -17.54 -7.96
CA LEU A 2 -12.42 -17.15 -9.13
C LEU A 2 -13.11 -16.18 -10.10
N ALA A 3 -14.39 -16.40 -10.43
CA ALA A 3 -15.14 -15.54 -11.36
C ALA A 3 -15.35 -14.09 -10.84
N LEU A 4 -15.57 -13.94 -9.53
CA LEU A 4 -15.77 -12.62 -8.90
C LEU A 4 -14.48 -11.79 -8.90
N SER A 5 -13.33 -12.46 -8.70
CA SER A 5 -12.01 -11.82 -8.73
C SER A 5 -11.64 -11.35 -10.13
N TYR A 6 -11.95 -12.15 -11.17
CA TYR A 6 -11.72 -11.76 -12.56
C TYR A 6 -12.53 -10.52 -12.96
N HIS A 7 -13.78 -10.42 -12.49
CA HIS A 7 -14.60 -9.23 -12.73
C HIS A 7 -14.03 -7.96 -12.10
N ILE A 8 -13.45 -8.04 -10.89
CA ILE A 8 -12.82 -6.86 -10.25
C ILE A 8 -11.60 -6.39 -11.06
N ILE A 9 -10.77 -7.31 -11.56
CA ILE A 9 -9.60 -7.00 -12.38
C ILE A 9 -10.02 -6.40 -13.73
N VAL A 10 -11.02 -6.98 -14.37
CA VAL A 10 -11.58 -6.49 -15.64
C VAL A 10 -12.22 -5.11 -15.47
N LEU A 11 -12.93 -4.86 -14.35
CA LEU A 11 -13.51 -3.54 -14.05
C LEU A 11 -12.41 -2.47 -13.90
N PHE A 12 -11.30 -2.80 -13.25
CA PHE A 12 -10.14 -1.92 -13.08
C PHE A 12 -9.43 -1.62 -14.41
N LEU A 13 -9.40 -2.59 -15.34
CA LEU A 13 -8.81 -2.45 -16.67
C LEU A 13 -9.72 -1.69 -17.66
N ILE A 14 -11.04 -1.80 -17.52
CA ILE A 14 -12.02 -1.14 -18.41
C ILE A 14 -12.23 0.34 -18.03
N LEU A 15 -12.14 0.69 -16.75
CA LEU A 15 -12.35 2.07 -16.27
C LEU A 15 -11.50 3.14 -17.00
N PRO A 16 -10.21 2.92 -17.33
CA PRO A 16 -9.46 3.88 -18.15
C PRO A 16 -9.79 3.82 -19.65
N LEU A 17 -10.34 2.71 -20.16
CA LEU A 17 -10.60 2.51 -21.59
C LEU A 17 -11.86 3.23 -22.09
N SER A 18 -12.89 3.34 -21.25
CA SER A 18 -14.18 3.93 -21.60
C SER A 18 -14.19 5.47 -21.60
N CYS A 19 -13.10 6.11 -21.17
CA CYS A 19 -12.99 7.57 -21.18
C CYS A 19 -12.55 8.15 -22.55
N GLN A 20 -12.19 7.29 -23.52
CA GLN A 20 -11.59 7.73 -24.78
C GLN A 20 -12.60 7.93 -25.93
N GLU A 21 -13.87 7.55 -25.79
CA GLU A 21 -14.82 7.56 -26.90
C GLU A 21 -15.93 8.62 -26.72
N LYS A 22 -15.63 9.88 -27.08
CA LYS A 22 -16.68 10.84 -27.46
C LYS A 22 -16.22 11.81 -28.56
N ASN A 23 -17.03 11.84 -29.62
CA ASN A 23 -16.82 12.50 -30.91
C ASN A 23 -16.56 14.02 -30.84
N LYS A 24 -15.73 14.48 -31.79
CA LYS A 24 -15.41 15.88 -32.09
C LYS A 24 -16.67 16.69 -32.41
N THR A 25 -16.84 17.87 -31.79
CA THR A 25 -17.08 19.21 -32.42
C THR A 25 -17.51 20.24 -31.34
N TYR A 26 -16.55 20.87 -30.65
CA TYR A 26 -16.64 22.25 -30.12
C TYR A 26 -15.22 22.64 -29.66
N LYS A 27 -14.58 23.59 -30.34
CA LYS A 27 -13.14 23.88 -30.22
C LYS A 27 -12.90 25.07 -29.27
N ALA A 28 -13.36 24.94 -28.03
CA ALA A 28 -12.95 25.77 -26.90
C ALA A 28 -13.09 24.95 -25.60
N ASP A 29 -12.02 24.92 -24.82
CA ASP A 29 -11.88 24.48 -23.41
C ASP A 29 -12.27 23.05 -22.95
N ILE A 30 -12.76 22.16 -23.83
CA ILE A 30 -13.08 20.75 -23.45
C ILE A 30 -11.84 19.98 -22.92
N ARG A 31 -10.64 20.30 -23.42
CA ARG A 31 -9.40 19.60 -23.02
C ARG A 31 -9.00 19.92 -21.57
N ASP A 32 -9.22 21.15 -21.11
CA ASP A 32 -8.91 21.55 -19.74
C ASP A 32 -9.99 21.05 -18.76
N GLU A 33 -11.25 21.04 -19.21
CA GLU A 33 -12.37 20.48 -18.44
C GLU A 33 -12.21 18.95 -18.22
N ASN A 34 -11.90 18.19 -19.28
CA ASN A 34 -11.63 16.75 -19.15
C ASN A 34 -10.39 16.46 -18.29
N HIS A 35 -9.36 17.30 -18.38
CA HIS A 35 -8.16 17.16 -17.55
C HIS A 35 -8.46 17.40 -16.07
N LYS A 36 -9.30 18.41 -15.74
CA LYS A 36 -9.79 18.67 -14.38
C LYS A 36 -10.63 17.49 -13.87
N VAL A 37 -11.59 17.01 -14.66
CA VAL A 37 -12.45 15.86 -14.26
C VAL A 37 -11.61 14.62 -14.00
N THR A 38 -10.68 14.27 -14.90
CA THR A 38 -9.78 13.11 -14.75
C THR A 38 -8.94 13.21 -13.48
N LYS A 39 -8.40 14.39 -13.20
CA LYS A 39 -7.62 14.66 -11.97
C LYS A 39 -8.46 14.48 -10.71
N TYR A 40 -9.69 15.01 -10.67
CA TYR A 40 -10.58 14.81 -9.53
C TYR A 40 -10.95 13.33 -9.33
N VAL A 41 -11.26 12.61 -10.41
CA VAL A 41 -11.54 11.16 -10.35
C VAL A 41 -10.34 10.41 -9.78
N ALA A 42 -9.12 10.70 -10.24
CA ALA A 42 -7.89 10.09 -9.73
C ALA A 42 -7.67 10.37 -8.24
N VAL A 43 -7.81 11.64 -7.81
CA VAL A 43 -7.68 12.04 -6.40
C VAL A 43 -8.71 11.34 -5.52
N THR A 44 -9.98 11.32 -5.93
CA THR A 44 -11.04 10.63 -5.20
C THR A 44 -10.75 9.15 -5.06
N PHE A 45 -10.39 8.49 -6.16
CA PHE A 45 -10.09 7.06 -6.16
C PHE A 45 -8.88 6.73 -5.28
N PHE A 46 -7.79 7.48 -5.43
CA PHE A 46 -6.58 7.32 -4.64
C PHE A 46 -6.84 7.53 -3.14
N THR A 47 -7.64 8.54 -2.79
CA THR A 47 -8.00 8.83 -1.40
C THR A 47 -8.85 7.71 -0.79
N ILE A 48 -9.81 7.16 -1.54
CA ILE A 48 -10.62 6.01 -1.09
C ILE A 48 -9.74 4.79 -0.81
N LEU A 49 -8.79 4.49 -1.70
CA LEU A 49 -7.84 3.39 -1.51
C LEU A 49 -6.96 3.58 -0.28
N LEU A 50 -6.46 4.80 -0.04
CA LEU A 50 -5.68 5.13 1.15
C LEU A 50 -6.49 4.93 2.43
N ILE A 51 -7.72 5.44 2.48
CA ILE A 51 -8.60 5.27 3.64
C ILE A 51 -8.87 3.78 3.88
N TYR A 52 -9.19 3.02 2.83
CA TYR A 52 -9.38 1.58 2.91
C TYR A 52 -8.13 0.86 3.48
N GLY A 53 -6.94 1.21 2.98
CA GLY A 53 -5.68 0.66 3.46
C GLY A 53 -5.42 0.99 4.95
N ILE A 54 -5.63 2.23 5.35
CA ILE A 54 -5.46 2.69 6.74
C ILE A 54 -6.45 1.97 7.66
N THR A 55 -7.74 1.97 7.31
CA THR A 55 -8.79 1.34 8.11
C THR A 55 -8.56 -0.17 8.25
N SER A 56 -8.26 -0.87 7.17
CA SER A 56 -8.03 -2.33 7.20
C SER A 56 -6.81 -2.70 8.06
N ASN A 57 -5.69 -1.99 7.93
CA ASN A 57 -4.50 -2.25 8.75
C ASN A 57 -4.74 -1.89 10.22
N THR A 58 -5.52 -0.84 10.50
CA THR A 58 -5.89 -0.44 11.87
C THR A 58 -6.77 -1.49 12.54
N VAL A 59 -7.79 -1.98 11.84
CA VAL A 59 -8.66 -3.07 12.34
C VAL A 59 -7.82 -4.32 12.61
N MET A 60 -6.92 -4.69 11.70
CA MET A 60 -6.03 -5.84 11.91
C MET A 60 -5.12 -5.64 13.13
N ALA A 61 -4.53 -4.45 13.32
CA ALA A 61 -3.71 -4.13 14.48
C ALA A 61 -4.50 -4.27 15.79
N ILE A 62 -5.73 -3.75 15.82
CA ILE A 62 -6.62 -3.86 16.99
C ILE A 62 -6.89 -5.33 17.31
N ILE A 63 -7.22 -6.15 16.32
CA ILE A 63 -7.48 -7.59 16.50
C ILE A 63 -6.26 -8.29 17.09
N LEU A 64 -5.05 -8.00 16.59
CA LEU A 64 -3.82 -8.61 17.08
C LEU A 64 -3.48 -8.18 18.52
N CYS A 65 -3.77 -6.94 18.89
CA CYS A 65 -3.54 -6.41 20.24
C CYS A 65 -4.51 -6.97 21.30
N GLN A 66 -5.65 -7.53 20.90
CA GLN A 66 -6.63 -8.11 21.83
C GLN A 66 -6.17 -9.47 22.38
N LYS A 67 -5.25 -9.44 23.35
CA LYS A 67 -4.59 -10.62 23.96
C LYS A 67 -5.54 -11.69 24.51
N LYS A 68 -6.74 -11.33 24.97
CA LYS A 68 -7.66 -12.24 25.66
C LYS A 68 -8.38 -13.22 24.73
N ASN A 69 -8.50 -12.90 23.43
CA ASN A 69 -9.20 -13.71 22.43
C ASN A 69 -8.31 -14.05 21.21
N ASN A 70 -7.00 -13.83 21.32
CA ASN A 70 -6.13 -13.95 20.16
C ASN A 70 -5.83 -15.43 19.85
N GLN A 71 -6.48 -15.96 18.81
CA GLN A 71 -6.26 -17.32 18.30
C GLN A 71 -5.00 -17.44 17.42
N TYR A 72 -4.36 -16.32 17.10
CA TYR A 72 -3.20 -16.31 16.23
C TYR A 72 -1.92 -16.70 16.99
N SER A 73 -1.03 -17.41 16.30
CA SER A 73 0.26 -17.79 16.86
C SER A 73 1.15 -16.56 17.04
N ARG A 74 2.09 -16.62 17.98
CA ARG A 74 3.00 -15.50 18.30
C ARG A 74 3.78 -15.05 17.07
N GLU A 75 4.21 -15.99 16.25
CA GLU A 75 5.01 -15.76 15.04
C GLU A 75 4.19 -15.00 13.99
N PHE A 76 2.95 -15.42 13.80
CA PHE A 76 2.02 -14.75 12.90
C PHE A 76 1.79 -13.30 13.36
N ILE A 77 1.53 -13.09 14.65
CA ILE A 77 1.32 -11.76 15.22
C ILE A 77 2.54 -10.87 14.95
N LEU A 78 3.75 -11.37 15.19
CA LEU A 78 4.98 -10.62 14.97
C LEU A 78 5.17 -10.23 13.50
N ILE A 79 5.05 -11.19 12.58
CA ILE A 79 5.24 -10.92 11.14
C ILE A 79 4.18 -9.95 10.62
N VAL A 80 2.92 -10.16 10.96
CA VAL A 80 1.83 -9.26 10.52
C VAL A 80 1.99 -7.88 11.14
N SER A 81 2.50 -7.76 12.36
CA SER A 81 2.80 -6.44 12.96
C SER A 81 3.86 -5.68 12.15
N GLN A 82 4.92 -6.35 11.68
CA GLN A 82 5.92 -5.71 10.81
C GLN A 82 5.33 -5.29 9.46
N LEU A 83 4.44 -6.11 8.90
CA LEU A 83 3.72 -5.77 7.67
C LEU A 83 2.82 -4.53 7.85
N ILE A 84 2.09 -4.46 8.97
CA ILE A 84 1.27 -3.29 9.32
C ILE A 84 2.13 -2.03 9.44
N ILE A 85 3.27 -2.10 10.14
CA ILE A 85 4.21 -0.98 10.26
C ILE A 85 4.68 -0.54 8.86
N SER A 86 5.08 -1.50 8.02
CA SER A 86 5.55 -1.22 6.66
C SER A 86 4.48 -0.56 5.79
N ASN A 87 3.21 -1.02 5.91
CA ASN A 87 2.08 -0.40 5.21
C ASN A 87 1.85 1.04 5.68
N PHE A 88 1.88 1.30 7.00
CA PHE A 88 1.75 2.67 7.51
C PHE A 88 2.90 3.57 7.07
N MET A 89 4.13 3.06 7.04
CA MET A 89 5.27 3.79 6.46
C MET A 89 5.03 4.13 4.99
N ASN A 90 4.47 3.21 4.20
CA ASN A 90 4.15 3.45 2.79
C ASN A 90 3.06 4.52 2.59
N TYR A 91 2.12 4.68 3.54
CA TYR A 91 1.09 5.71 3.44
C TYR A 91 1.63 7.13 3.65
N ILE A 92 2.72 7.31 4.40
CA ILE A 92 3.32 8.63 4.65
C ILE A 92 3.67 9.34 3.33
N PRO A 93 4.56 8.83 2.46
CA PRO A 93 4.90 9.50 1.21
C PRO A 93 3.69 9.63 0.27
N GLN A 94 2.73 8.70 0.33
CA GLN A 94 1.51 8.79 -0.46
C GLN A 94 0.62 9.98 -0.06
N VAL A 95 0.50 10.26 1.23
CA VAL A 95 -0.29 11.40 1.75
C VAL A 95 0.51 12.70 1.66
N THR A 96 1.83 12.67 1.85
CA THR A 96 2.65 13.90 1.93
C THR A 96 3.18 14.39 0.58
N VAL A 97 3.36 13.49 -0.40
CA VAL A 97 3.91 13.83 -1.72
C VAL A 97 2.93 13.53 -2.82
N VAL A 98 2.52 12.26 -2.96
CA VAL A 98 1.75 11.81 -4.13
C VAL A 98 0.39 12.52 -4.21
N LEU A 99 -0.38 12.53 -3.12
CA LEU A 99 -1.69 13.16 -3.10
C LEU A 99 -1.60 14.69 -3.35
N PRO A 100 -0.72 15.45 -2.68
CA PRO A 100 -0.50 16.86 -2.99
C PRO A 100 -0.03 17.13 -4.43
N GLU A 101 0.85 16.28 -4.97
CA GLU A 101 1.36 16.42 -6.34
C GLU A 101 0.25 16.24 -7.38
N ILE A 102 -0.63 15.25 -7.17
CA ILE A 102 -1.81 15.06 -8.03
C ILE A 102 -2.75 16.27 -7.93
N ILE A 103 -2.94 16.85 -6.74
CA ILE A 103 -3.85 17.99 -6.49
C ILE A 103 -3.28 19.32 -7.00
N GLN A 104 -1.98 19.56 -6.90
CA GLN A 104 -1.38 20.84 -7.27
C GLN A 104 -1.42 21.07 -8.79
N THR A 105 -1.73 22.29 -9.19
CA THR A 105 -1.52 22.79 -10.56
C THR A 105 -0.29 23.68 -10.47
N THR A 106 0.67 23.44 -11.36
CA THR A 106 1.97 24.11 -11.44
C THR A 106 1.78 25.61 -11.21
N ASN A 107 2.22 26.13 -10.04
CA ASN A 107 2.47 27.55 -9.68
C ASN A 107 2.13 27.83 -8.21
N SER A 108 3.04 27.53 -7.27
CA SER A 108 3.13 28.33 -6.04
C SER A 108 4.46 28.10 -5.29
N SER A 109 4.76 29.05 -4.41
CA SER A 109 5.81 29.12 -3.37
C SER A 109 6.14 27.80 -2.62
N TYR A 110 5.27 26.79 -2.71
CA TYR A 110 5.52 25.44 -2.21
C TYR A 110 6.69 24.70 -2.85
N ALA A 111 7.22 25.17 -3.99
CA ALA A 111 8.29 24.50 -4.72
C ALA A 111 9.51 24.14 -3.85
N ASN A 112 10.00 25.05 -3.01
CA ASN A 112 11.22 24.80 -2.23
C ASN A 112 11.00 23.85 -1.03
N LYS A 113 9.82 23.94 -0.39
CA LYS A 113 9.42 23.01 0.70
C LYS A 113 9.07 21.63 0.14
N ALA A 114 8.48 21.57 -1.06
CA ALA A 114 8.20 20.34 -1.77
C ALA A 114 9.48 19.62 -2.20
N ILE A 115 10.55 20.32 -2.56
CA ILE A 115 11.83 19.68 -2.92
C ILE A 115 12.39 18.84 -1.77
N TRP A 116 12.42 19.39 -0.55
CA TRP A 116 12.94 18.67 0.62
C TRP A 116 12.05 17.48 1.01
N ILE A 117 10.73 17.66 0.98
CA ILE A 117 9.77 16.58 1.27
C ILE A 117 9.88 15.50 0.19
N ASN A 118 9.98 15.88 -1.09
CA ASN A 118 10.13 14.95 -2.20
C ASN A 118 11.45 14.17 -2.12
N GLN A 119 12.56 14.81 -1.72
CA GLN A 119 13.83 14.12 -1.54
C GLN A 119 13.74 13.04 -0.45
N ILE A 120 13.26 13.38 0.75
CA ILE A 120 13.10 12.42 1.84
C ILE A 120 12.12 11.31 1.44
N SER A 121 10.98 11.68 0.86
CA SER A 121 9.98 10.71 0.41
C SER A 121 10.47 9.84 -0.75
N SER A 122 11.35 10.33 -1.62
CA SER A 122 11.90 9.55 -2.74
C SER A 122 12.81 8.42 -2.27
N THR A 123 13.52 8.60 -1.16
CA THR A 123 14.33 7.54 -0.53
C THR A 123 13.46 6.63 0.34
N PHE A 124 12.50 7.21 1.04
CA PHE A 124 11.64 6.50 2.00
C PHE A 124 10.57 5.63 1.32
N TYR A 125 10.09 6.02 0.14
CA TYR A 125 9.05 5.29 -0.59
C TYR A 125 9.49 3.89 -1.06
N PRO A 126 10.65 3.72 -1.74
CA PRO A 126 11.18 2.40 -2.06
C PRO A 126 11.41 1.55 -0.81
N PHE A 127 11.98 2.13 0.25
CA PHE A 127 12.19 1.44 1.53
C PHE A 127 10.88 0.83 2.06
N ALA A 128 9.80 1.61 2.13
CA ALA A 128 8.52 1.13 2.62
C ALA A 128 7.92 0.02 1.73
N ILE A 129 8.02 0.17 0.40
CA ILE A 129 7.53 -0.85 -0.56
C ILE A 129 8.30 -2.15 -0.42
N PHE A 130 9.64 -2.09 -0.37
CA PHE A 130 10.47 -3.28 -0.20
C PHE A 130 10.20 -3.94 1.14
N ALA A 131 9.97 -3.19 2.21
CA ALA A 131 9.60 -3.75 3.51
C ALA A 131 8.27 -4.52 3.41
N VAL A 132 7.24 -3.92 2.79
CA VAL A 132 5.94 -4.59 2.54
C VAL A 132 6.14 -5.89 1.74
N LEU A 133 6.96 -5.86 0.69
CA LEU A 133 7.25 -7.03 -0.15
C LEU A 133 7.91 -8.15 0.66
N HIS A 134 8.98 -7.85 1.39
CA HIS A 134 9.73 -8.86 2.15
C HIS A 134 8.92 -9.43 3.32
N PHE A 135 8.16 -8.61 4.05
CA PHE A 135 7.29 -9.11 5.12
C PHE A 135 6.09 -9.89 4.58
N SER A 136 5.56 -9.54 3.40
CA SER A 136 4.53 -10.35 2.72
C SER A 136 5.08 -11.72 2.34
N PHE A 137 6.30 -11.77 1.79
CA PHE A 137 6.98 -13.03 1.50
C PHE A 137 7.21 -13.86 2.77
N LEU A 138 7.71 -13.23 3.84
CA LEU A 138 7.94 -13.89 5.13
C LEU A 138 6.63 -14.45 5.72
N LEU A 139 5.52 -13.73 5.58
CA LEU A 139 4.19 -14.17 6.00
C LEU A 139 3.73 -15.39 5.18
N THR A 140 3.88 -15.35 3.87
CA THR A 140 3.57 -16.49 2.99
C THR A 140 4.41 -17.71 3.35
N LEU A 141 5.71 -17.54 3.59
CA LEU A 141 6.61 -18.62 3.96
C LEU A 141 6.25 -19.20 5.34
N ASN A 142 5.93 -18.35 6.31
CA ASN A 142 5.44 -18.78 7.61
C ASN A 142 4.15 -19.61 7.50
N ARG A 143 3.17 -19.16 6.71
CA ARG A 143 1.91 -19.89 6.49
C ARG A 143 2.14 -21.20 5.75
N PHE A 144 3.01 -21.20 4.74
CA PHE A 144 3.38 -22.41 4.01
C PHE A 144 4.00 -23.46 4.94
N VAL A 145 4.98 -23.07 5.76
CA VAL A 145 5.60 -23.99 6.73
C VAL A 145 4.58 -24.47 7.76
N ALA A 146 3.73 -23.59 8.29
CA ALA A 146 2.73 -23.97 9.29
C ALA A 146 1.70 -24.99 8.76
N LEU A 147 1.30 -24.88 7.49
CA LEU A 147 0.25 -25.72 6.89
C LEU A 147 0.79 -26.97 6.21
N THR A 148 1.92 -26.87 5.51
CA THR A 148 2.45 -27.94 4.67
C THR A 148 3.58 -28.71 5.34
N LEU A 149 4.39 -28.03 6.17
CA LEU A 149 5.57 -28.61 6.79
C LEU A 149 5.62 -28.37 8.31
N PRO A 150 4.62 -28.83 9.09
CA PRO A 150 4.49 -28.51 10.49
C PRO A 150 5.72 -28.92 11.34
N GLN A 151 6.47 -29.93 10.90
CA GLN A 151 7.75 -30.35 11.50
C GLN A 151 8.81 -29.24 11.55
N TYR A 152 8.76 -28.26 10.64
CA TYR A 152 9.69 -27.12 10.61
C TYR A 152 9.12 -25.85 11.25
N SER A 153 7.91 -25.89 11.82
CA SER A 153 7.29 -24.73 12.49
C SER A 153 8.14 -24.17 13.65
N SER A 154 8.95 -25.01 14.30
CA SER A 154 9.94 -24.64 15.32
C SER A 154 10.91 -23.54 14.85
N PHE A 155 11.22 -23.48 13.55
CA PHE A 155 12.08 -22.45 12.98
C PHE A 155 11.57 -21.04 13.29
N PHE A 156 10.25 -20.85 13.26
CA PHE A 156 9.60 -19.55 13.49
C PHE A 156 9.33 -19.24 14.97
N ASN A 157 9.24 -20.25 15.83
CA ASN A 157 8.85 -20.07 17.24
C ASN A 157 10.02 -19.53 18.14
N SER A 158 11.23 -19.48 17.57
CA SER A 158 12.48 -19.21 18.31
C SER A 158 13.08 -17.82 18.02
N GLY A 159 14.21 -17.50 18.67
CA GLY A 159 14.99 -16.28 18.39
C GLY A 159 15.38 -16.09 16.92
N LYS A 160 15.33 -17.14 16.10
CA LYS A 160 15.56 -17.09 14.65
C LYS A 160 14.56 -16.18 13.93
N LEU A 161 13.30 -16.12 14.38
CA LEU A 161 12.31 -15.20 13.78
C LEU A 161 12.68 -13.74 14.03
N TYR A 162 13.12 -13.39 15.25
CA TYR A 162 13.58 -12.03 15.54
C TYR A 162 14.81 -11.68 14.69
N PHE A 163 15.76 -12.62 14.55
CA PHE A 163 16.90 -12.44 13.65
C PHE A 163 16.45 -12.20 12.20
N LEU A 164 15.49 -12.97 11.70
CA LEU A 164 14.95 -12.78 10.35
C LEU A 164 14.25 -11.43 10.18
N ILE A 165 13.47 -10.98 11.15
CA ILE A 165 12.81 -9.67 11.11
C ILE A 165 13.86 -8.56 11.04
N VAL A 166 14.88 -8.62 11.91
CA VAL A 166 15.98 -7.66 11.92
C VAL A 166 16.75 -7.70 10.60
N PHE A 167 17.04 -8.90 10.09
CA PHE A 167 17.70 -9.08 8.80
C PHE A 167 16.89 -8.48 7.64
N VAL A 168 15.57 -8.66 7.61
CA VAL A 168 14.70 -8.03 6.59
C VAL A 168 14.78 -6.51 6.69
N TRP A 169 14.70 -5.94 7.89
CA TRP A 169 14.82 -4.49 8.08
C TRP A 169 16.18 -3.96 7.60
N PHE A 170 17.28 -4.67 7.88
CA PHE A 170 18.61 -4.29 7.39
C PHE A 170 18.77 -4.46 5.88
N SER A 171 18.15 -5.47 5.28
CA SER A 171 18.24 -5.71 3.84
C SER A 171 17.51 -4.67 3.01
N VAL A 172 16.54 -3.99 3.60
CA VAL A 172 15.72 -2.97 2.93
C VAL A 172 16.26 -1.56 3.16
N SER A 173 17.09 -1.38 4.19
CA SER A 173 17.77 -0.12 4.53
C SER A 173 18.99 0.15 3.66
#